data_AF-K6HB20-F1
#
_entry.id   AF-K6HB20-F1
#
_cell.length_a   1.000
_cell.length_b   1.000
_cell.length_c   1.000
_cell.angle_alpha   90.00
_cell.angle_beta   90.00
_cell.angle_gamma   90.00
#
_symmetry.space_group_name_H-M   'P 1'
#
loop_
_entity.id
_entity.type
_entity.pdbx_description
1 polymer ?
#
loop_
_entity_poly.entity_id
_entity_poly.type
_entity_poly.pdbx_seq_one_letter_code
_entity_poly.pdbx_strand_id
1 'polypeptide(L)'
;MDKHLLVTVSDEYHTSQSLRFVHNFFTNRSELKLTLFYVVPRKPDWRLDPIDLEANPEAIVHIEHDKAVHGVPAMAKATEWLRSMGFREDQVAVKFSNGKLGTVKEIVRESEEGLYDAAVLGRRGLSWFEEMVTDSISHRILWESLTFPIWICRNPERGRKNVLVCVDGSEECMRVADHAGFMVRNEPDHNITLLHVCADDRCVDAEQIFGRALAEIKANDVDDSRIAIKVMTSSNPARTILAEANEGKYAAVAIGRTSHKPSSLGHIFATTSLKILRGIDRAALWLCK
;
A
#
# COMPACT_ATOMS: atom_id res chain seq x y z
N MET A 1 2.11 6.05 -19.72
CA MET A 1 1.30 4.88 -19.31
C MET A 1 0.39 5.33 -18.19
N ASP A 2 -0.91 5.07 -18.31
CA ASP A 2 -1.90 5.37 -17.27
C ASP A 2 -1.58 4.55 -16.01
N LYS A 3 -1.85 5.11 -14.82
CA LYS A 3 -1.76 4.38 -13.55
C LYS A 3 -3.07 3.65 -13.30
N HIS A 4 -3.03 2.44 -12.76
CA HIS A 4 -4.21 1.66 -12.39
C HIS A 4 -4.09 1.11 -10.96
N LEU A 5 -4.94 1.62 -10.06
CA LEU A 5 -4.93 1.22 -8.65
C LEU A 5 -6.13 0.32 -8.33
N LEU A 6 -5.87 -0.74 -7.55
CA LEU A 6 -6.92 -1.53 -6.91
C LEU A 6 -7.26 -0.90 -5.56
N VAL A 7 -8.42 -0.26 -5.44
CA VAL A 7 -8.83 0.42 -4.21
C VAL A 7 -9.83 -0.44 -3.46
N THR A 8 -9.42 -0.97 -2.31
CA THR A 8 -10.34 -1.75 -1.46
C THR A 8 -11.37 -0.86 -0.78
N VAL A 9 -12.61 -1.32 -0.79
CA VAL A 9 -13.77 -0.65 -0.21
C VAL A 9 -14.42 -1.58 0.82
N SER A 10 -14.84 -0.99 1.93
CA SER A 10 -15.65 -1.66 2.96
C SER A 10 -17.06 -1.07 3.02
N ASP A 11 -17.93 -1.73 3.76
CA ASP A 11 -19.25 -1.22 4.18
C ASP A 11 -19.16 0.14 4.91
N GLU A 12 -18.03 0.43 5.55
CA GLU A 12 -17.71 1.76 6.12
C GLU A 12 -17.13 2.77 5.10
N TYR A 13 -17.68 2.85 3.89
CA TYR A 13 -17.13 3.69 2.81
C TYR A 13 -17.06 5.20 3.14
N HIS A 14 -17.94 5.73 4.01
CA HIS A 14 -17.94 7.14 4.42
C HIS A 14 -16.63 7.59 5.12
N THR A 15 -15.96 6.65 5.76
CA THR A 15 -14.67 6.85 6.44
C THR A 15 -13.52 6.22 5.66
N SER A 16 -13.75 5.87 4.38
CA SER A 16 -12.76 5.17 3.56
C SER A 16 -11.47 5.98 3.45
N GLN A 17 -10.43 5.44 4.07
CA GLN A 17 -9.12 6.07 4.16
C GLN A 17 -8.36 5.92 2.84
N SER A 18 -8.57 4.82 2.11
CA SER A 18 -8.00 4.59 0.79
C SER A 18 -8.52 5.61 -0.23
N LEU A 19 -9.84 5.83 -0.29
CA LEU A 19 -10.43 6.84 -1.18
C LEU A 19 -9.98 8.26 -0.83
N ARG A 20 -9.89 8.60 0.46
CA ARG A 20 -9.37 9.92 0.90
C ARG A 20 -7.92 10.11 0.51
N PHE A 21 -7.09 9.08 0.67
CA PHE A 21 -5.69 9.16 0.29
C PHE A 21 -5.55 9.38 -1.21
N VAL A 22 -6.17 8.53 -2.04
CA VAL A 22 -6.14 8.65 -3.51
C VAL A 22 -6.59 10.03 -3.95
N HIS A 23 -7.69 10.53 -3.41
CA HIS A 23 -8.20 11.87 -3.68
C HIS A 23 -7.21 12.99 -3.36
N ASN A 24 -6.58 12.91 -2.19
CA ASN A 24 -5.70 13.97 -1.69
C ASN A 24 -4.32 13.93 -2.36
N PHE A 25 -3.85 12.75 -2.75
CA PHE A 25 -2.54 12.54 -3.36
C PHE A 25 -2.56 12.87 -4.85
N PHE A 26 -3.49 12.28 -5.62
CA PHE A 26 -3.50 12.49 -7.06
C PHE A 26 -4.27 13.75 -7.43
N THR A 27 -3.56 14.72 -7.99
CA THR A 27 -4.15 15.94 -8.56
C THR A 27 -4.49 15.74 -10.03
N ASN A 28 -3.62 15.04 -10.79
CA ASN A 28 -3.87 14.69 -12.18
C ASN A 28 -4.70 13.40 -12.30
N ARG A 29 -6.03 13.55 -12.27
CA ARG A 29 -6.95 12.42 -12.35
C ARG A 29 -7.05 11.80 -13.74
N SER A 30 -6.70 12.54 -14.80
CA SER A 30 -6.99 12.14 -16.18
C SER A 30 -6.30 10.84 -16.62
N GLU A 31 -5.16 10.54 -16.00
CA GLU A 31 -4.31 9.37 -16.27
C GLU A 31 -4.40 8.30 -15.17
N LEU A 32 -5.35 8.44 -14.25
CA LEU A 32 -5.54 7.52 -13.13
C LEU A 32 -6.82 6.71 -13.31
N LYS A 33 -6.67 5.39 -13.41
CA LYS A 33 -7.75 4.40 -13.39
C LYS A 33 -7.83 3.78 -12.00
N LEU A 34 -9.05 3.54 -11.54
CA LEU A 34 -9.33 2.93 -10.25
C LEU A 34 -10.25 1.74 -10.47
N THR A 35 -9.87 0.58 -9.94
CA THR A 35 -10.84 -0.49 -9.68
C THR A 35 -11.20 -0.47 -8.21
N LEU A 36 -12.44 -0.13 -7.90
CA LEU A 36 -13.00 -0.36 -6.58
C LEU A 36 -13.20 -1.87 -6.40
N PHE A 37 -12.71 -2.41 -5.28
CA PHE A 37 -12.81 -3.83 -4.99
C PHE A 37 -13.43 -4.08 -3.61
N TYR A 38 -14.52 -4.83 -3.61
CA TYR A 38 -15.23 -5.23 -2.40
C TYR A 38 -15.18 -6.75 -2.24
N VAL A 39 -14.59 -7.22 -1.15
CA VAL A 39 -14.66 -8.64 -0.78
C VAL A 39 -15.81 -8.83 0.20
N VAL A 40 -16.79 -9.64 -0.17
CA VAL A 40 -17.94 -9.96 0.67
C VAL A 40 -17.45 -10.71 1.93
N PRO A 41 -17.73 -10.20 3.14
CA PRO A 41 -17.35 -10.87 4.37
C PRO A 41 -18.05 -12.24 4.49
N ARG A 42 -17.30 -13.26 4.91
CA ARG A 42 -17.85 -14.58 5.27
C ARG A 42 -18.00 -14.69 6.79
N LYS A 43 -19.08 -15.34 7.23
CA LYS A 43 -19.22 -15.74 8.65
C LYS A 43 -18.05 -16.64 9.07
N PRO A 44 -17.57 -16.55 10.32
CA PRO A 44 -16.46 -17.37 10.83
C PRO A 44 -16.64 -18.87 10.56
N ASP A 45 -17.84 -19.39 10.78
CA ASP A 45 -18.15 -20.82 10.65
C ASP A 45 -17.99 -21.35 9.21
N TRP A 46 -18.10 -20.48 8.20
CA TRP A 46 -17.96 -20.85 6.79
C TRP A 46 -16.56 -20.59 6.22
N ARG A 47 -15.64 -20.00 7.01
CA ARG A 47 -14.23 -19.85 6.59
C ARG A 47 -13.48 -21.18 6.61
N LEU A 48 -14.05 -22.20 7.23
CA LEU A 48 -13.51 -23.56 7.34
C LEU A 48 -14.00 -24.49 6.21
N ASP A 49 -14.97 -24.05 5.40
CA ASP A 49 -15.47 -24.84 4.28
C ASP A 49 -14.34 -25.06 3.25
N PRO A 50 -14.09 -26.31 2.82
CA PRO A 50 -13.07 -26.60 1.80
C PRO A 50 -13.30 -25.79 0.52
N ILE A 51 -12.22 -25.24 -0.04
CA ILE A 51 -12.22 -24.39 -1.25
C ILE A 51 -12.89 -25.10 -2.45
N ASP A 52 -12.89 -26.44 -2.45
CA ASP A 52 -13.25 -27.30 -3.59
C ASP A 52 -14.56 -28.11 -3.39
N LEU A 53 -15.31 -27.90 -2.32
CA LEU A 53 -16.67 -28.48 -2.19
C LEU A 53 -17.71 -27.50 -2.74
N GLU A 54 -18.75 -28.04 -3.39
CA GLU A 54 -19.89 -27.26 -3.87
C GLU A 54 -20.33 -26.27 -2.78
N ALA A 55 -20.34 -24.98 -3.13
CA ALA A 55 -20.56 -23.93 -2.15
C ALA A 55 -21.87 -24.22 -1.40
N ASN A 56 -21.78 -24.31 -0.06
CA ASN A 56 -22.94 -24.47 0.81
C ASN A 56 -24.06 -23.51 0.35
N PRO A 57 -25.24 -24.00 -0.07
CA PRO A 57 -26.31 -23.15 -0.57
C PRO A 57 -26.67 -22.00 0.38
N GLU A 58 -26.61 -22.23 1.70
CA GLU A 58 -26.84 -21.19 2.70
C GLU A 58 -25.75 -20.11 2.67
N ALA A 59 -24.49 -20.50 2.45
CA ALA A 59 -23.38 -19.57 2.30
C ALA A 59 -23.52 -18.73 1.03
N ILE A 60 -23.98 -19.32 -0.09
CA ILE A 60 -24.27 -18.57 -1.33
C ILE A 60 -25.35 -17.53 -1.08
N VAL A 61 -26.47 -17.92 -0.48
CA VAL A 61 -27.59 -17.02 -0.18
C VAL A 61 -27.13 -15.89 0.72
N HIS A 62 -26.31 -16.18 1.75
CA HIS A 62 -25.79 -15.13 2.61
C HIS A 62 -24.82 -14.19 1.91
N ILE A 63 -23.91 -14.71 1.08
CA ILE A 63 -22.96 -13.89 0.31
C ILE A 63 -23.72 -12.93 -0.61
N GLU A 64 -24.71 -13.43 -1.37
CA GLU A 64 -25.51 -12.57 -2.25
C GLU A 64 -26.36 -11.57 -1.45
N HIS A 65 -26.89 -11.96 -0.29
CA HIS A 65 -27.61 -11.05 0.60
C HIS A 65 -26.70 -9.94 1.15
N ASP A 66 -25.54 -10.28 1.69
CA ASP A 66 -24.58 -9.31 2.25
C ASP A 66 -24.05 -8.36 1.17
N LYS A 67 -23.72 -8.91 -0.01
CA LYS A 67 -23.38 -8.12 -1.19
C LYS A 67 -24.50 -7.14 -1.56
N ALA A 68 -25.75 -7.58 -1.59
CA ALA A 68 -26.88 -6.71 -1.94
C ALA A 68 -27.15 -5.63 -0.88
N VAL A 69 -27.06 -5.97 0.41
CA VAL A 69 -27.40 -5.07 1.53
C VAL A 69 -26.27 -4.11 1.87
N HIS A 70 -25.02 -4.55 1.77
CA HIS A 70 -23.84 -3.78 2.21
C HIS A 70 -22.91 -3.43 1.05
N GLY A 71 -22.54 -4.43 0.23
CA GLY A 71 -21.58 -4.24 -0.86
C GLY A 71 -22.04 -3.27 -1.94
N VAL A 72 -23.19 -3.51 -2.55
CA VAL A 72 -23.74 -2.69 -3.65
C VAL A 72 -23.94 -1.23 -3.21
N PRO A 73 -24.57 -0.92 -2.06
CA PRO A 73 -24.68 0.46 -1.60
C PRO A 73 -23.33 1.12 -1.30
N ALA A 74 -22.36 0.37 -0.76
CA ALA A 74 -21.02 0.90 -0.48
C ALA A 74 -20.28 1.29 -1.77
N MET A 75 -20.33 0.42 -2.79
CA MET A 75 -19.67 0.65 -4.07
C MET A 75 -20.34 1.77 -4.88
N ALA A 76 -21.68 1.84 -4.86
CA ALA A 76 -22.40 2.94 -5.49
C ALA A 76 -22.00 4.30 -4.92
N LYS A 77 -21.95 4.40 -3.58
CA LYS A 77 -21.57 5.66 -2.91
C LYS A 77 -20.09 5.97 -3.04
N ALA A 78 -19.20 4.98 -3.03
CA ALA A 78 -17.78 5.18 -3.34
C ALA A 78 -17.58 5.71 -4.76
N THR A 79 -18.33 5.17 -5.73
CA THR A 79 -18.30 5.63 -7.13
C THR A 79 -18.81 7.06 -7.24
N GLU A 80 -19.94 7.39 -6.62
CA GLU A 80 -20.48 8.75 -6.62
C GLU A 80 -19.53 9.75 -5.95
N TRP A 81 -18.86 9.33 -4.87
CA TRP A 81 -17.87 10.16 -4.22
C TRP A 81 -16.68 10.43 -5.13
N LEU A 82 -16.12 9.42 -5.81
CA LEU A 82 -15.06 9.61 -6.80
C LEU A 82 -15.51 10.52 -7.96
N ARG A 83 -16.75 10.40 -8.43
CA ARG A 83 -17.30 11.32 -9.44
C ARG A 83 -17.35 12.76 -8.93
N SER A 84 -17.82 12.97 -7.71
CA SER A 84 -17.84 14.31 -7.08
C SER A 84 -16.44 14.92 -6.89
N MET A 85 -15.41 14.07 -6.87
CA MET A 85 -14.01 14.47 -6.81
C MET A 85 -13.37 14.71 -8.17
N GLY A 86 -14.09 14.51 -9.29
CA GLY A 86 -13.59 14.76 -10.64
C GLY A 86 -13.03 13.54 -11.39
N PHE A 87 -13.31 12.31 -10.93
CA PHE A 87 -13.05 11.11 -11.74
C PHE A 87 -14.17 10.91 -12.76
N ARG A 88 -13.81 10.57 -14.00
CA ARG A 88 -14.78 10.22 -15.04
C ARG A 88 -15.28 8.79 -14.85
N GLU A 89 -16.43 8.48 -15.44
CA GLU A 89 -17.05 7.17 -15.36
C GLU A 89 -16.19 6.05 -15.98
N ASP A 90 -15.51 6.33 -17.09
CA ASP A 90 -14.60 5.39 -17.78
C ASP A 90 -13.31 5.09 -16.98
N GLN A 91 -13.05 5.83 -15.90
CA GLN A 91 -11.87 5.65 -15.06
C GLN A 91 -12.12 4.79 -13.82
N VAL A 92 -13.39 4.50 -13.51
CA VAL A 92 -13.76 3.79 -12.27
C VAL A 92 -14.48 2.50 -12.61
N ALA A 93 -13.81 1.38 -12.37
CA ALA A 93 -14.42 0.05 -12.41
C ALA A 93 -14.86 -0.40 -11.01
N VAL A 94 -15.88 -1.24 -10.94
CA VAL A 94 -16.38 -1.85 -9.70
C VAL A 94 -16.30 -3.37 -9.83
N LYS A 95 -15.65 -4.01 -8.86
CA LYS A 95 -15.55 -5.47 -8.78
C LYS A 95 -15.94 -5.97 -7.39
N PHE A 96 -16.61 -7.12 -7.38
CA PHE A 96 -16.98 -7.85 -6.17
C PHE A 96 -16.28 -9.21 -6.17
N SER A 97 -15.73 -9.60 -5.03
CA SER A 97 -15.30 -10.97 -4.76
C SER A 97 -16.17 -11.59 -3.68
N ASN A 98 -16.50 -12.87 -3.86
CA ASN A 98 -17.32 -13.63 -2.92
C ASN A 98 -16.55 -14.08 -1.66
N GLY A 99 -15.27 -13.71 -1.52
CA GLY A 99 -14.51 -13.98 -0.30
C GLY A 99 -14.14 -15.45 -0.09
N LYS A 100 -14.17 -16.29 -1.14
CA LYS A 100 -13.99 -17.75 -1.03
C LYS A 100 -12.62 -18.11 -0.45
N LEU A 101 -11.58 -17.41 -0.87
CA LEU A 101 -10.19 -17.65 -0.44
C LEU A 101 -9.83 -16.93 0.87
N GLY A 102 -10.76 -16.13 1.41
CA GLY A 102 -10.49 -15.14 2.46
C GLY A 102 -9.99 -13.82 1.90
N THR A 103 -10.30 -12.72 2.59
CA THR A 103 -10.09 -11.35 2.10
C THR A 103 -8.68 -11.08 1.60
N VAL A 104 -7.66 -11.56 2.32
CA VAL A 104 -6.26 -11.32 1.94
C VAL A 104 -5.95 -11.95 0.58
N LYS A 105 -6.26 -13.24 0.40
CA LYS A 105 -5.97 -13.98 -0.83
C LYS A 105 -6.76 -13.46 -2.02
N GLU A 106 -8.00 -13.01 -1.80
CA GLU A 106 -8.82 -12.40 -2.85
C GLU A 106 -8.22 -11.09 -3.36
N ILE A 107 -7.70 -10.25 -2.46
CA ILE A 107 -7.00 -9.01 -2.85
C ILE A 107 -5.71 -9.32 -3.61
N VAL A 108 -4.90 -10.27 -3.11
CA VAL A 108 -3.66 -10.68 -3.78
C VAL A 108 -3.93 -11.19 -5.18
N ARG A 109 -4.88 -12.13 -5.32
CA ARG A 109 -5.27 -12.69 -6.60
C ARG A 109 -5.76 -11.63 -7.59
N GLU A 110 -6.68 -10.76 -7.16
CA GLU A 110 -7.18 -9.69 -8.02
C GLU A 110 -6.04 -8.72 -8.40
N SER A 111 -5.16 -8.39 -7.47
CA SER A 111 -4.02 -7.47 -7.72
C SER A 111 -3.09 -8.00 -8.80
N GLU A 112 -2.78 -9.31 -8.76
CA GLU A 112 -1.93 -9.99 -9.74
C GLU A 112 -2.64 -10.17 -11.09
N GLU A 113 -3.88 -10.70 -11.09
CA GLU A 113 -4.64 -10.95 -12.33
C GLU A 113 -4.97 -9.65 -13.08
N GLY A 114 -5.22 -8.57 -12.36
CA GLY A 114 -5.52 -7.26 -12.95
C GLY A 114 -4.31 -6.40 -13.26
N LEU A 115 -3.09 -6.85 -12.95
CA LEU A 115 -1.83 -6.12 -13.18
C LEU A 115 -1.87 -4.68 -12.64
N TYR A 116 -2.40 -4.52 -11.43
CA TYR A 116 -2.52 -3.21 -10.80
C TYR A 116 -1.17 -2.68 -10.36
N ASP A 117 -0.95 -1.38 -10.52
CA ASP A 117 0.29 -0.73 -10.10
C ASP A 117 0.40 -0.65 -8.57
N ALA A 118 -0.73 -0.66 -7.85
CA ALA A 118 -0.75 -0.88 -6.40
C ALA A 118 -2.13 -1.32 -5.88
N ALA A 119 -2.14 -2.06 -4.77
CA ALA A 119 -3.33 -2.28 -3.96
C ALA A 119 -3.41 -1.23 -2.84
N VAL A 120 -4.51 -0.46 -2.80
CA VAL A 120 -4.74 0.61 -1.83
C VAL A 120 -5.73 0.17 -0.77
N LEU A 121 -5.24 0.08 0.46
CA LEU A 121 -5.93 -0.47 1.60
C LEU A 121 -6.25 0.63 2.64
N GLY A 122 -7.48 0.63 3.14
CA GLY A 122 -7.91 1.54 4.21
C GLY A 122 -7.62 1.00 5.62
N ARG A 123 -8.44 1.40 6.60
CA ARG A 123 -8.29 1.02 8.02
C ARG A 123 -8.13 -0.48 8.26
N ARG A 124 -8.87 -1.31 7.52
CA ARG A 124 -8.82 -2.78 7.62
C ARG A 124 -7.58 -3.40 6.95
N GLY A 125 -6.85 -2.61 6.16
CA GLY A 125 -5.54 -2.96 5.59
C GLY A 125 -4.47 -3.22 6.65
N LEU A 126 -4.62 -2.64 7.85
CA LEU A 126 -3.75 -2.94 8.98
C LEU A 126 -3.92 -4.40 9.44
N SER A 127 -5.15 -4.84 9.67
CA SER A 127 -5.44 -6.23 10.06
C SER A 127 -4.98 -7.20 8.98
N TRP A 128 -5.21 -6.85 7.71
CA TRP A 128 -4.71 -7.57 6.53
C TRP A 128 -3.18 -7.74 6.57
N PHE A 129 -2.42 -6.69 6.87
CA PHE A 129 -0.95 -6.77 6.95
C PHE A 129 -0.48 -7.45 8.24
N GLU A 130 -1.11 -7.21 9.39
CA GLU A 130 -0.80 -7.87 10.65
C GLU A 130 -0.99 -9.38 10.56
N GLU A 131 -2.06 -9.84 9.89
CA GLU A 131 -2.24 -11.25 9.53
C GLU A 131 -1.06 -11.74 8.68
N MET A 132 -0.66 -11.03 7.62
CA MET A 132 0.45 -11.43 6.74
C MET A 132 1.84 -11.46 7.38
N VAL A 133 2.07 -10.72 8.46
CA VAL A 133 3.38 -10.65 9.15
C VAL A 133 3.43 -11.38 10.48
N THR A 134 2.31 -11.97 10.91
CA THR A 134 2.28 -12.83 12.10
C THR A 134 3.07 -14.12 11.82
N ASP A 135 3.89 -14.58 12.77
CA ASP A 135 4.91 -15.63 12.63
C ASP A 135 4.32 -17.06 12.44
N SER A 136 3.57 -17.25 11.36
CA SER A 136 3.15 -18.54 10.84
C SER A 136 3.82 -18.77 9.49
N ILE A 137 4.12 -20.03 9.19
CA ILE A 137 4.71 -20.43 7.90
C ILE A 137 3.81 -19.97 6.74
N SER A 138 2.49 -20.11 6.89
CA SER A 138 1.49 -19.72 5.89
C SER A 138 1.48 -18.22 5.60
N HIS A 139 1.70 -17.37 6.61
CA HIS A 139 1.74 -15.91 6.44
C HIS A 139 3.01 -15.44 5.75
N ARG A 140 4.15 -16.08 6.03
CA ARG A 140 5.40 -15.80 5.30
C ARG A 140 5.29 -16.16 3.83
N ILE A 141 4.70 -17.30 3.50
CA ILE A 141 4.46 -17.72 2.11
C ILE A 141 3.59 -16.70 1.38
N LEU A 142 2.56 -16.18 2.04
CA LEU A 142 1.65 -15.18 1.47
C LEU A 142 2.31 -13.82 1.25
N TRP A 143 3.25 -13.40 2.11
CA TRP A 143 4.09 -12.23 1.83
C TRP A 143 5.08 -12.53 0.69
N GLU A 144 5.63 -13.75 0.68
CA GLU A 144 6.58 -14.17 -0.34
C GLU A 144 5.95 -14.23 -1.75
N SER A 145 4.65 -14.46 -1.86
CA SER A 145 3.98 -14.47 -3.16
C SER A 145 3.70 -13.09 -3.72
N LEU A 146 3.77 -12.01 -2.92
CA LEU A 146 3.45 -10.67 -3.42
C LEU A 146 4.43 -10.20 -4.49
N THR A 147 3.91 -9.83 -5.65
CA THR A 147 4.68 -9.26 -6.76
C THR A 147 4.30 -7.81 -7.09
N PHE A 148 3.47 -7.17 -6.25
CA PHE A 148 2.94 -5.84 -6.50
C PHE A 148 3.03 -4.92 -5.26
N PRO A 149 3.07 -3.59 -5.45
CA PRO A 149 3.08 -2.61 -4.36
C PRO A 149 1.78 -2.54 -3.56
N ILE A 150 1.90 -2.28 -2.26
CA ILE A 150 0.75 -2.22 -1.34
C ILE A 150 0.78 -0.96 -0.51
N TRP A 151 -0.33 -0.24 -0.49
CA TRP A 151 -0.49 1.00 0.25
C TRP A 151 -1.47 0.82 1.38
N ILE A 152 -1.06 1.21 2.58
CA ILE A 152 -1.88 1.14 3.78
C ILE A 152 -2.11 2.57 4.25
N CYS A 153 -3.31 3.07 4.02
CA CYS A 153 -3.71 4.43 4.35
C CYS A 153 -4.23 4.47 5.79
N ARG A 154 -3.57 5.24 6.67
CA ARG A 154 -4.08 5.48 8.04
C ARG A 154 -4.41 6.96 8.27
N ASN A 155 -5.70 7.24 8.44
CA ASN A 155 -6.27 8.56 8.74
C ASN A 155 -5.66 9.71 7.91
N PRO A 156 -5.51 9.58 6.57
CA PRO A 156 -4.75 10.52 5.76
C PRO A 156 -5.21 11.97 5.98
N GLU A 157 -4.29 12.82 6.42
CA GLU A 157 -4.52 14.23 6.69
C GLU A 157 -4.55 15.01 5.38
N ARG A 158 -5.51 15.92 5.23
CA ARG A 158 -5.64 16.76 4.03
C ARG A 158 -4.45 17.71 3.92
N GLY A 159 -3.98 17.92 2.69
CA GLY A 159 -2.92 18.89 2.38
C GLY A 159 -1.50 18.39 2.62
N ARG A 160 -1.31 17.16 3.12
CA ARG A 160 0.00 16.50 3.09
C ARG A 160 0.43 16.23 1.66
N LYS A 161 1.72 16.37 1.39
CA LYS A 161 2.36 16.20 0.08
C LYS A 161 3.64 15.38 0.23
N ASN A 162 4.24 15.00 -0.89
CA ASN A 162 5.56 14.35 -0.95
C ASN A 162 5.58 12.90 -0.45
N VAL A 163 6.63 12.19 -0.87
CA VAL A 163 6.90 10.79 -0.51
C VAL A 163 8.26 10.72 0.19
N LEU A 164 8.27 10.17 1.41
CA LEU A 164 9.51 9.84 2.13
C LEU A 164 9.91 8.40 1.80
N VAL A 165 10.92 8.22 0.96
CA VAL A 165 11.40 6.90 0.52
C VAL A 165 12.56 6.48 1.42
N CYS A 166 12.39 5.43 2.21
CA CYS A 166 13.46 4.91 3.05
C CYS A 166 14.34 3.93 2.27
N VAL A 167 15.63 4.21 2.27
CA VAL A 167 16.65 3.40 1.57
C VAL A 167 17.65 2.84 2.56
N ASP A 168 18.09 1.60 2.33
CA ASP A 168 19.06 0.87 3.15
C ASP A 168 20.07 0.08 2.30
N GLY A 169 20.00 0.22 0.98
CA GLY A 169 20.84 -0.51 0.02
C GLY A 169 20.28 -1.84 -0.46
N SER A 170 19.15 -2.31 0.09
CA SER A 170 18.47 -3.53 -0.34
C SER A 170 17.85 -3.40 -1.74
N GLU A 171 17.64 -4.52 -2.44
CA GLU A 171 16.89 -4.52 -3.71
C GLU A 171 15.43 -4.07 -3.50
N GLU A 172 14.87 -4.36 -2.33
CA GLU A 172 13.50 -3.99 -2.00
C GLU A 172 13.34 -2.47 -1.90
N CYS A 173 14.33 -1.75 -1.35
CA CYS A 173 14.28 -0.29 -1.34
C CYS A 173 14.46 0.33 -2.74
N MET A 174 15.18 -0.34 -3.65
CA MET A 174 15.30 0.10 -5.06
C MET A 174 13.96 -0.01 -5.79
N ARG A 175 13.23 -1.12 -5.61
CA ARG A 175 11.86 -1.27 -6.15
C ARG A 175 10.91 -0.22 -5.61
N VAL A 176 11.06 0.16 -4.34
CA VAL A 176 10.27 1.25 -3.76
C VAL A 176 10.63 2.60 -4.37
N ALA A 177 11.91 2.84 -4.65
CA ALA A 177 12.38 4.07 -5.29
C ALA A 177 11.82 4.20 -6.72
N ASP A 178 11.88 3.12 -7.51
CA ASP A 178 11.24 3.02 -8.83
C ASP A 178 9.73 3.29 -8.74
N HIS A 179 9.03 2.55 -7.86
CA HIS A 179 7.59 2.72 -7.65
C HIS A 179 7.21 4.14 -7.25
N ALA A 180 7.99 4.76 -6.35
CA ALA A 180 7.76 6.13 -5.95
C ALA A 180 7.95 7.11 -7.12
N GLY A 181 8.99 6.93 -7.92
CA GLY A 181 9.24 7.70 -9.14
C GLY A 181 8.05 7.59 -10.12
N PHE A 182 7.64 6.36 -10.44
CA PHE A 182 6.50 6.09 -11.32
C PHE A 182 5.22 6.77 -10.84
N MET A 183 4.95 6.72 -9.52
CA MET A 183 3.74 7.29 -8.94
C MET A 183 3.71 8.82 -8.93
N VAL A 184 4.86 9.49 -8.81
CA VAL A 184 4.92 10.96 -8.75
C VAL A 184 5.25 11.64 -10.09
N ARG A 185 5.69 10.91 -11.13
CA ARG A 185 6.19 11.54 -12.38
C ARG A 185 5.27 12.62 -12.97
N ASN A 186 3.96 12.36 -12.96
CA ASN A 186 2.90 13.25 -13.46
C ASN A 186 2.13 13.98 -12.34
N GLU A 187 2.70 14.06 -11.14
CA GLU A 187 2.19 14.80 -9.99
C GLU A 187 3.25 15.85 -9.57
N PRO A 188 3.32 17.02 -10.23
CA PRO A 188 4.39 18.00 -10.02
C PRO A 188 4.41 18.59 -8.61
N ASP A 189 3.30 18.47 -7.89
CA ASP A 189 3.13 18.91 -6.50
C ASP A 189 3.74 17.95 -5.46
N HIS A 190 4.35 16.84 -5.91
CA HIS A 190 4.96 15.84 -5.05
C HIS A 190 6.45 15.71 -5.32
N ASN A 191 7.22 15.98 -4.27
CA ASN A 191 8.65 15.72 -4.21
C ASN A 191 8.92 14.34 -3.58
N ILE A 192 10.11 13.81 -3.83
CA ILE A 192 10.64 12.62 -3.16
C ILE A 192 11.77 13.03 -2.24
N THR A 193 11.74 12.55 -0.99
CA THR A 193 12.90 12.60 -0.10
C THR A 193 13.42 11.19 0.10
N LEU A 194 14.64 10.92 -0.34
CA LEU A 194 15.38 9.70 -0.01
C LEU A 194 15.94 9.84 1.40
N LEU A 195 15.53 8.96 2.31
CA LEU A 195 15.96 8.94 3.70
C LEU A 195 16.74 7.66 4.00
N HIS A 196 17.96 7.81 4.51
CA HIS A 196 18.70 6.71 5.12
C HIS A 196 18.90 6.97 6.61
N VAL A 197 18.55 5.98 7.45
CA VAL A 197 18.73 6.08 8.91
C VAL A 197 19.85 5.14 9.36
N CYS A 198 21.01 5.72 9.69
CA CYS A 198 22.21 4.99 10.09
C CYS A 198 22.19 4.74 11.61
N ALA A 199 22.70 3.59 12.06
CA ALA A 199 22.79 3.26 13.49
C ALA A 199 23.96 3.96 14.20
N ASP A 200 25.01 4.30 13.46
CA ASP A 200 26.18 5.05 13.93
C ASP A 200 26.64 6.06 12.85
N ASP A 201 27.68 6.84 13.16
CA ASP A 201 28.21 7.89 12.26
C ASP A 201 28.97 7.33 11.05
N ARG A 202 29.11 6.00 10.93
CA ARG A 202 29.74 5.33 9.79
C ARG A 202 28.66 4.84 8.86
N CYS A 203 28.10 5.78 8.10
CA CYS A 203 27.23 5.44 6.99
C CYS A 203 28.07 4.99 5.79
N VAL A 204 28.74 3.85 5.96
CA VAL A 204 29.50 3.17 4.91
C VAL A 204 28.48 2.84 3.81
N ASP A 205 28.71 3.37 2.61
CA ASP A 205 27.89 3.16 1.40
C ASP A 205 26.71 4.10 1.17
N ALA A 206 26.53 5.18 1.95
CA ALA A 206 25.43 6.13 1.73
C ALA A 206 25.40 6.70 0.29
N GLU A 207 26.55 7.10 -0.26
CA GLU A 207 26.66 7.61 -1.63
C GLU A 207 26.23 6.56 -2.68
N GLN A 208 26.62 5.30 -2.50
CA GLN A 208 26.23 4.21 -3.39
C GLN A 208 24.73 3.90 -3.27
N ILE A 209 24.20 3.84 -2.05
CA ILE A 209 22.78 3.59 -1.78
C ILE A 209 21.93 4.66 -2.45
N PHE A 210 22.26 5.94 -2.23
CA PHE A 210 21.53 7.04 -2.86
C PHE A 210 21.72 7.07 -4.37
N GLY A 211 22.92 6.79 -4.88
CA GLY A 211 23.18 6.73 -6.32
C GLY A 211 22.29 5.73 -7.04
N ARG A 212 22.11 4.52 -6.46
CA ARG A 212 21.20 3.49 -6.99
C ARG A 212 19.75 3.94 -6.93
N ALA A 213 19.28 4.41 -5.77
CA ALA A 213 17.88 4.82 -5.61
C ALA A 213 17.52 6.04 -6.49
N LEU A 214 18.46 6.97 -6.66
CA LEU A 214 18.32 8.09 -7.59
C LEU A 214 18.17 7.59 -9.04
N ALA A 215 18.93 6.58 -9.44
CA ALA A 215 18.82 6.03 -10.80
C ALA A 215 17.42 5.47 -11.08
N GLU A 216 16.84 4.73 -10.14
CA GLU A 216 15.47 4.19 -10.25
C GLU A 216 14.41 5.31 -10.35
N ILE A 217 14.54 6.35 -9.52
CA ILE A 217 13.61 7.50 -9.57
C ILE A 217 13.74 8.26 -10.89
N LYS A 218 14.98 8.50 -11.36
CA LYS A 218 15.25 9.24 -12.60
C LYS A 218 14.83 8.46 -13.84
N ALA A 219 14.86 7.13 -13.81
CA ALA A 219 14.33 6.30 -14.88
C ALA A 219 12.83 6.52 -15.12
N ASN A 220 12.13 7.14 -14.16
CA ASN A 220 10.72 7.53 -14.26
C ASN A 220 10.49 9.02 -14.61
N ASP A 221 11.51 9.71 -15.12
CA ASP A 221 11.45 11.12 -15.56
C ASP A 221 11.11 12.12 -14.43
N VAL A 222 11.55 11.83 -13.20
CA VAL A 222 11.44 12.77 -12.08
C VAL A 222 12.62 13.74 -12.08
N ASP A 223 12.32 15.03 -12.24
CA ASP A 223 13.32 16.11 -12.20
C ASP A 223 14.14 16.13 -10.89
N ASP A 224 15.45 16.35 -11.01
CA ASP A 224 16.40 16.42 -9.90
C ASP A 224 15.98 17.45 -8.83
N SER A 225 15.33 18.55 -9.21
CA SER A 225 14.86 19.58 -8.28
C SER A 225 13.73 19.10 -7.37
N ARG A 226 13.08 17.96 -7.71
CA ARG A 226 12.02 17.33 -6.92
C ARG A 226 12.55 16.24 -6.00
N ILE A 227 13.87 15.99 -5.98
CA ILE A 227 14.48 14.92 -5.20
C ILE A 227 15.41 15.49 -4.14
N ALA A 228 15.15 15.20 -2.87
CA ALA A 228 16.00 15.54 -1.75
C ALA A 228 16.63 14.29 -1.14
N ILE A 229 17.83 14.42 -0.56
CA ILE A 229 18.50 13.36 0.19
C ILE A 229 18.60 13.79 1.65
N LYS A 230 18.31 12.86 2.56
CA LYS A 230 18.43 13.04 4.00
C LYS A 230 19.11 11.84 4.64
N VAL A 231 20.08 12.10 5.51
CA VAL A 231 20.73 11.10 6.36
C VAL A 231 20.44 11.44 7.81
N MET A 232 20.04 10.45 8.61
CA MET A 232 19.79 10.63 10.05
C MET A 232 20.48 9.54 10.84
N THR A 233 21.11 9.88 11.96
CA THR A 233 21.69 8.89 12.88
C THR A 233 20.70 8.58 14.00
N SER A 234 20.34 7.30 14.18
CA SER A 234 19.42 6.86 15.24
C SER A 234 19.51 5.37 15.52
N SER A 235 19.46 4.99 16.79
CA SER A 235 19.30 3.60 17.23
C SER A 235 17.86 3.08 17.09
N ASN A 236 16.90 3.94 16.71
CA ASN A 236 15.51 3.55 16.47
C ASN A 236 15.01 4.09 15.12
N PRO A 237 15.33 3.40 14.01
CA PRO A 237 14.95 3.82 12.67
C PRO A 237 13.45 4.03 12.49
N ALA A 238 12.61 3.11 12.99
CA ALA A 238 11.16 3.22 12.86
C ALA A 238 10.61 4.50 13.49
N ARG A 239 11.05 4.83 14.72
CA ARG A 239 10.61 6.05 15.40
C ARG A 239 11.09 7.30 14.66
N THR A 240 12.33 7.30 14.17
CA THR A 240 12.91 8.42 13.43
C THR A 240 12.18 8.66 12.11
N ILE A 241 11.90 7.60 11.35
CA ILE A 241 11.13 7.67 10.10
C ILE A 241 9.73 8.24 10.35
N LEU A 242 9.03 7.75 11.38
CA LEU A 242 7.69 8.23 11.72
C LEU A 242 7.68 9.69 12.18
N ALA A 243 8.70 10.12 12.93
CA ALA A 243 8.85 11.51 13.35
C ALA A 243 9.07 12.42 12.14
N GLU A 244 10.02 12.06 11.26
CA GLU A 244 10.31 12.78 10.03
C GLU A 244 9.08 12.88 9.12
N ALA A 245 8.36 11.76 8.96
CA ALA A 245 7.13 11.71 8.17
C ALA A 245 6.07 12.71 8.67
N ASN A 246 5.96 12.87 9.99
CA ASN A 246 5.02 13.79 10.61
C ASN A 246 5.48 15.25 10.53
N GLU A 247 6.74 15.51 10.86
CA GLU A 247 7.33 16.87 10.85
C GLU A 247 7.34 17.46 9.45
N GLY A 248 7.77 16.67 8.45
CA GLY A 248 7.76 17.06 7.03
C GLY A 248 6.39 16.98 6.37
N LYS A 249 5.34 16.58 7.11
CA LYS A 249 3.97 16.41 6.61
C LYS A 249 3.89 15.57 5.33
N TYR A 250 4.67 14.49 5.28
CA TYR A 250 4.72 13.59 4.13
C TYR A 250 3.37 12.90 3.95
N ALA A 251 2.88 12.87 2.72
CA ALA A 251 1.66 12.16 2.36
C ALA A 251 1.85 10.65 2.42
N ALA A 252 3.04 10.18 2.05
CA ALA A 252 3.39 8.78 2.08
C ALA A 252 4.80 8.54 2.64
N VAL A 253 4.96 7.42 3.35
CA VAL A 253 6.25 6.82 3.71
C VAL A 253 6.37 5.54 2.91
N ALA A 254 7.46 5.36 2.17
CA ALA A 254 7.66 4.22 1.30
C ALA A 254 8.87 3.42 1.79
N ILE A 255 8.69 2.12 2.06
CA ILE A 255 9.74 1.25 2.60
C ILE A 255 9.77 -0.11 1.89
N GLY A 256 10.98 -0.63 1.67
CA GLY A 256 11.19 -1.99 1.17
C GLY A 256 11.05 -3.00 2.30
N ARG A 257 10.55 -4.20 2.00
CA ARG A 257 10.49 -5.31 2.97
C ARG A 257 11.06 -6.61 2.39
N THR A 258 12.21 -6.99 2.93
CA THR A 258 12.91 -8.23 2.58
C THR A 258 12.17 -9.49 3.02
N SER A 259 12.21 -10.52 2.17
CA SER A 259 11.62 -11.85 2.42
C SER A 259 12.64 -12.95 2.74
N HIS A 260 13.95 -12.64 2.77
CA HIS A 260 15.00 -13.64 2.89
C HIS A 260 15.08 -14.30 4.28
N LYS A 261 15.42 -15.60 4.29
CA LYS A 261 15.76 -16.37 5.50
C LYS A 261 16.83 -15.62 6.31
N PRO A 262 16.80 -15.68 7.65
CA PRO A 262 17.83 -15.08 8.47
C PRO A 262 19.16 -15.84 8.22
N SER A 263 19.99 -15.33 7.31
CA SER A 263 21.42 -15.62 7.36
C SER A 263 21.96 -14.81 8.54
N SER A 264 22.39 -15.51 9.60
CA SER A 264 23.22 -15.04 10.72
C SER A 264 23.29 -13.51 10.95
N LEU A 265 22.77 -13.07 12.11
CA LEU A 265 22.90 -11.71 12.69
C LEU A 265 22.03 -10.56 12.12
N GLY A 266 20.91 -10.85 11.43
CA GLY A 266 20.02 -9.83 10.87
C GLY A 266 18.53 -9.95 11.22
N HIS A 267 18.15 -9.93 12.50
CA HIS A 267 16.72 -9.95 12.92
C HIS A 267 15.99 -8.59 12.84
N ILE A 268 16.65 -7.54 12.33
CA ILE A 268 16.23 -6.15 12.63
C ILE A 268 15.16 -5.62 11.65
N PHE A 269 15.14 -6.06 10.39
CA PHE A 269 14.32 -5.41 9.34
C PHE A 269 12.83 -5.79 9.33
N ALA A 270 12.50 -7.03 9.73
CA ALA A 270 11.11 -7.45 9.89
C ALA A 270 10.38 -6.66 11.00
N THR A 271 11.13 -6.16 12.01
CA THR A 271 10.58 -5.39 13.12
C THR A 271 10.38 -3.91 12.79
N THR A 272 11.26 -3.30 11.98
CA THR A 272 11.18 -1.89 11.61
C THR A 272 9.94 -1.61 10.77
N SER A 273 9.72 -2.39 9.71
CA SER A 273 8.53 -2.25 8.85
C SER A 273 7.21 -2.46 9.62
N LEU A 274 7.16 -3.43 10.53
CA LEU A 274 5.99 -3.64 11.39
C LEU A 274 5.78 -2.48 12.39
N LYS A 275 6.86 -1.94 12.97
CA LYS A 275 6.78 -0.76 13.84
C LYS A 275 6.28 0.47 13.08
N ILE A 276 6.76 0.69 11.85
CA ILE A 276 6.31 1.78 10.98
C ILE A 276 4.82 1.59 10.65
N LEU A 277 4.41 0.41 10.21
CA LEU A 277 2.98 0.11 9.97
C LEU A 277 2.11 0.38 11.21
N ARG A 278 2.55 -0.04 12.39
CA ARG A 278 1.79 0.18 13.62
C ARG A 278 1.78 1.64 14.04
N GLY A 279 2.83 2.40 13.73
CA GLY A 279 2.97 3.79 14.12
C GLY A 279 2.56 4.83 13.07
N ILE A 280 2.40 4.45 11.80
CA ILE A 280 2.00 5.38 10.74
C ILE A 280 0.61 5.91 11.04
N ASP A 281 0.44 7.22 10.92
CA ASP A 281 -0.84 7.91 11.07
C ASP A 281 -0.78 9.16 10.21
N ARG A 282 -1.96 9.68 9.83
CA ARG A 282 -2.10 10.88 8.99
C ARG A 282 -1.52 10.77 7.58
N ALA A 283 -1.02 9.60 7.18
CA ALA A 283 -0.32 9.34 5.92
C ALA A 283 -0.60 7.91 5.41
N ALA A 284 -0.08 7.58 4.23
CA ALA A 284 -0.03 6.20 3.74
C ALA A 284 1.36 5.59 3.95
N LEU A 285 1.40 4.28 4.19
CA LEU A 285 2.61 3.47 4.11
C LEU A 285 2.60 2.70 2.78
N TRP A 286 3.62 2.92 1.95
CA TRP A 286 3.83 2.17 0.71
C TRP A 286 4.87 1.08 0.96
N LEU A 287 4.53 -0.14 0.56
CA LEU A 287 5.33 -1.33 0.78
C LEU A 287 5.56 -2.02 -0.55
N CYS A 288 6.83 -2.23 -0.90
CA CYS A 288 7.20 -3.13 -1.98
C CYS A 288 8.07 -4.26 -1.43
N LYS A 289 7.95 -5.42 -2.08
CA LYS A 289 8.84 -6.55 -1.90
C LYS A 289 9.88 -6.55 -3.01
#